data_AF-A0A0R0AKA8-F1
#
_entry.id   AF-A0A0R0AKA8-F1
#
_cell.length_a   1.000
_cell.length_b   1.000
_cell.length_c   1.000
_cell.angle_alpha   90.00
_cell.angle_beta   90.00
_cell.angle_gamma   90.00
#
_symmetry.space_group_name_H-M   'P 1'
#
loop_
_entity.id
_entity.type
_entity.pdbx_description
1 polymer ?
#
loop_
_entity_poly.entity_id
_entity_poly.type
_entity_poly.pdbx_seq_one_letter_code
_entity_poly.pdbx_strand_id
1 'polypeptide(L)'
;MPLGIFPANQLKPKGIFFDHECLPIGIHWRQVPRDAAMPRSTSATDLTALARLRLDETGTHLRELPARTRAIPAGGWIAAIREALGMSVQDFAHRLRITRASAAKLEASEQRGTVQLDTLQRAAAALDCDLVYALVPRRGLQEMVDTRRVEILMSMHERTRQHMRLEAQEPSVAYTTRDLLREAERCVPDRALWKPDDTEHGGR
;
A
#
# COMPACT_ATOMS: atom_id res chain seq x y z
N MET A 1 24.30 -45.61 -35.55
CA MET A 1 23.51 -44.77 -36.48
C MET A 1 22.75 -45.71 -37.41
N PRO A 2 21.50 -45.42 -37.83
CA PRO A 2 20.59 -44.30 -37.51
C PRO A 2 19.42 -44.75 -36.59
N LEU A 3 18.86 -43.93 -35.70
CA LEU A 3 17.91 -42.80 -35.92
C LEU A 3 16.60 -43.31 -36.55
N GLY A 4 15.49 -43.41 -35.81
CA GLY A 4 14.58 -42.29 -35.50
C GLY A 4 13.22 -42.60 -36.19
N ILE A 5 12.01 -42.22 -35.78
CA ILE A 5 11.44 -41.21 -34.89
C ILE A 5 9.95 -41.62 -34.65
N PHE A 6 9.48 -41.56 -33.39
CA PHE A 6 8.07 -41.53 -32.94
C PHE A 6 7.48 -40.10 -33.15
N PRO A 7 6.16 -39.77 -33.05
CA PRO A 7 5.17 -40.40 -32.15
C PRO A 7 3.69 -40.45 -32.61
N ALA A 8 2.91 -41.29 -31.91
CA ALA A 8 1.46 -41.13 -31.76
C ALA A 8 1.12 -41.06 -30.26
N ASN A 9 0.57 -39.93 -29.86
CA ASN A 9 -0.48 -39.71 -28.86
C ASN A 9 -0.64 -40.75 -27.72
N GLN A 10 -0.24 -40.39 -26.50
CA GLN A 10 -0.89 -40.82 -25.25
C GLN A 10 -0.64 -39.81 -24.12
N LEU A 11 -1.69 -39.08 -23.71
CA LEU A 11 -1.75 -38.46 -22.38
C LEU A 11 -2.38 -39.45 -21.40
N LYS A 12 -1.62 -39.82 -20.36
CA LYS A 12 -2.08 -40.53 -19.16
C LYS A 12 -1.78 -39.67 -17.91
N PRO A 13 -2.44 -39.97 -16.77
CA PRO A 13 -2.88 -38.99 -15.79
C PRO A 13 -1.80 -38.70 -14.74
N LYS A 14 -1.92 -37.54 -14.08
CA LYS A 14 -1.19 -37.25 -12.83
C LYS A 14 -2.20 -36.87 -11.75
N GLY A 15 -2.46 -37.81 -10.84
CA GLY A 15 -2.89 -37.47 -9.50
C GLY A 15 -1.66 -37.19 -8.64
N ILE A 16 -1.78 -36.22 -7.72
CA ILE A 16 -1.13 -36.30 -6.41
C ILE A 16 -2.14 -35.79 -5.38
N PHE A 17 -2.28 -36.61 -4.35
CA PHE A 17 -3.10 -36.53 -3.16
C PHE A 17 -2.35 -35.73 -2.09
N PHE A 18 -3.03 -34.95 -1.24
CA PHE A 18 -2.70 -34.77 0.19
C PHE A 18 -3.83 -33.98 0.87
N ASP A 19 -4.59 -34.70 1.70
CA ASP A 19 -5.35 -34.14 2.82
C ASP A 19 -4.44 -34.23 4.06
N HIS A 20 -4.37 -33.16 4.85
CA HIS A 20 -4.43 -33.17 6.31
C HIS A 20 -4.52 -31.73 6.84
N GLU A 21 -5.49 -31.54 7.72
CA GLU A 21 -5.96 -30.32 8.37
C GLU A 21 -4.85 -29.47 9.01
N CYS A 22 -4.90 -28.17 8.77
CA CYS A 22 -4.39 -27.13 9.67
C CYS A 22 -5.12 -25.81 9.38
N LEU A 23 -6.02 -25.40 10.28
CA LEU A 23 -6.53 -24.03 10.41
C LEU A 23 -5.96 -23.50 11.74
N PRO A 24 -5.65 -22.19 11.89
CA PRO A 24 -6.59 -21.11 11.55
C PRO A 24 -5.98 -19.87 10.87
N ILE A 25 -6.87 -19.01 10.39
CA ILE A 25 -6.66 -17.77 9.62
C ILE A 25 -6.39 -17.99 8.12
N GLY A 26 -7.33 -18.72 7.50
CA GLY A 26 -7.50 -18.71 6.06
C GLY A 26 -8.10 -17.39 5.59
N ILE A 27 -7.29 -16.47 5.07
CA ILE A 27 -7.77 -15.47 4.12
C ILE A 27 -8.06 -16.23 2.83
N HIS A 28 -9.29 -16.77 2.68
CA HIS A 28 -9.72 -17.22 1.36
C HIS A 28 -9.80 -15.96 0.48
N TRP A 29 -9.13 -15.96 -0.65
CA TRP A 29 -9.50 -15.07 -1.74
C TRP A 29 -10.74 -15.71 -2.36
N ARG A 30 -11.92 -15.11 -2.17
CA ARG A 30 -13.15 -15.66 -2.74
C ARG A 30 -12.99 -15.64 -4.26
N GLN A 31 -13.04 -16.81 -4.91
CA GLN A 31 -13.15 -16.90 -6.37
C GLN A 31 -14.39 -16.13 -6.82
N VAL A 32 -14.18 -15.00 -7.48
CA VAL A 32 -15.25 -14.29 -8.18
C VAL A 32 -15.66 -15.16 -9.37
N PRO A 33 -16.96 -15.47 -9.55
CA PRO A 33 -17.43 -16.28 -10.68
C PRO A 33 -16.99 -15.65 -12.01
N ARG A 34 -16.41 -16.47 -12.89
CA ARG A 34 -15.83 -16.05 -14.18
C ARG A 34 -16.89 -15.54 -15.18
N ASP A 35 -18.17 -15.75 -14.88
CA ASP A 35 -19.30 -15.51 -15.80
C ASP A 35 -20.21 -14.33 -15.39
N ALA A 36 -19.81 -13.54 -14.40
CA ALA A 36 -20.50 -12.28 -14.12
C ALA A 36 -20.12 -11.27 -15.23
N ALA A 37 -21.04 -11.01 -16.16
CA ALA A 37 -20.86 -10.06 -17.24
C ALA A 37 -20.40 -8.68 -16.72
N MET A 38 -19.11 -8.38 -16.91
CA MET A 38 -18.51 -7.07 -16.64
C MET A 38 -19.16 -6.03 -17.57
N PRO A 39 -19.64 -4.87 -17.09
CA PRO A 39 -20.19 -3.84 -17.97
C PRO A 39 -19.15 -3.41 -19.00
N ARG A 40 -19.60 -3.28 -20.25
CA ARG A 40 -18.77 -2.91 -21.40
C ARG A 40 -18.15 -1.53 -21.18
N SER A 41 -16.81 -1.51 -21.19
CA SER A 41 -15.85 -0.41 -21.01
C SER A 41 -15.85 0.30 -19.65
N THR A 42 -15.26 -0.34 -18.63
CA THR A 42 -14.73 0.37 -17.46
C THR A 42 -13.58 1.27 -17.91
N SER A 43 -13.70 2.60 -17.75
CA SER A 43 -12.62 3.52 -18.08
C SER A 43 -11.47 3.40 -17.08
N ALA A 44 -10.24 3.77 -17.46
CA ALA A 44 -9.09 3.72 -16.54
C ALA A 44 -9.29 4.58 -15.27
N THR A 45 -10.10 5.63 -15.37
CA THR A 45 -10.51 6.47 -14.23
C THR A 45 -11.42 5.72 -13.26
N ASP A 46 -12.37 4.92 -13.77
CA ASP A 46 -13.27 4.11 -12.94
C ASP A 46 -12.51 3.01 -12.18
N LEU A 47 -11.51 2.40 -12.80
CA LEU A 47 -10.65 1.41 -12.14
C LEU A 47 -9.82 2.00 -11.00
N THR A 48 -9.32 3.23 -11.19
CA THR A 48 -8.49 3.91 -10.19
C THR A 48 -9.33 4.34 -8.98
N ALA A 49 -10.54 4.86 -9.23
CA ALA A 49 -11.49 5.18 -8.17
C ALA A 49 -11.87 3.94 -7.35
N LEU A 50 -12.12 2.81 -8.03
CA LEU A 50 -12.39 1.54 -7.35
C LEU A 50 -11.18 1.06 -6.51
N ALA A 51 -9.96 1.21 -7.02
CA ALA A 51 -8.76 0.85 -6.27
C ALA A 51 -8.61 1.68 -4.98
N ARG A 52 -8.91 2.99 -5.03
CA ARG A 52 -8.93 3.85 -3.84
C ARG A 52 -9.96 3.38 -2.82
N LEU A 53 -11.17 3.09 -3.28
CA LEU A 53 -12.24 2.59 -2.41
C LEU A 53 -11.81 1.32 -1.65
N ARG A 54 -11.23 0.34 -2.35
CA ARG A 54 -10.75 -0.91 -1.72
C ARG A 54 -9.63 -0.70 -0.71
N LEU A 55 -8.69 0.20 -1.03
CA LEU A 55 -7.61 0.54 -0.12
C LEU A 55 -8.12 1.33 1.10
N ASP A 56 -9.12 2.19 0.92
CA ASP A 56 -9.77 2.94 1.99
C ASP A 56 -10.59 2.05 2.92
N GLU A 57 -11.27 1.02 2.41
CA GLU A 57 -11.94 -0.01 3.22
C GLU A 57 -10.94 -0.65 4.20
N THR A 58 -9.78 -1.09 3.68
CA THR A 58 -8.73 -1.71 4.50
C THR A 58 -8.06 -0.71 5.44
N GLY A 59 -7.73 0.48 4.92
CA GLY A 59 -7.03 1.53 5.66
C GLY A 59 -7.85 2.11 6.80
N THR A 60 -9.18 2.19 6.65
CA THR A 60 -10.07 2.67 7.71
C THR A 60 -10.08 1.71 8.90
N HIS A 61 -10.18 0.40 8.65
CA HIS A 61 -10.08 -0.58 9.72
C HIS A 61 -8.75 -0.49 10.49
N LEU A 62 -7.64 -0.33 9.77
CA LEU A 62 -6.31 -0.17 10.38
C LEU A 62 -6.17 1.15 11.16
N ARG A 63 -6.82 2.24 10.73
CA ARG A 63 -6.87 3.54 11.43
C ARG A 63 -7.70 3.50 12.71
N GLU A 64 -8.67 2.61 12.80
CA GLU A 64 -9.52 2.46 13.99
C GLU A 64 -8.90 1.53 15.05
N LEU A 65 -7.78 0.85 14.75
CA LEU A 65 -7.09 0.03 15.72
C LEU A 65 -6.74 0.83 17.00
N PRO A 66 -7.04 0.28 18.19
CA PRO A 66 -6.75 0.94 19.46
C PRO A 66 -5.27 1.29 19.60
N ALA A 67 -4.97 2.43 20.25
CA ALA A 67 -3.60 2.91 20.44
C ALA A 67 -2.66 1.87 21.10
N ARG A 68 -3.18 1.06 22.04
CA ARG A 68 -2.45 -0.04 22.67
C ARG A 68 -1.89 -1.06 21.66
N THR A 69 -2.61 -1.30 20.57
CA THR A 69 -2.21 -2.23 19.50
C THR A 69 -1.07 -1.66 18.65
N ARG A 70 -0.85 -0.35 18.72
CA ARG A 70 0.23 0.36 18.03
C ARG A 70 1.41 0.68 18.95
N ALA A 71 1.28 0.41 20.24
CA ALA A 71 2.34 0.68 21.20
C ALA A 71 3.51 -0.26 20.92
N ILE A 72 4.65 0.31 20.56
CA ILE A 72 5.90 -0.44 20.40
C ILE A 72 6.51 -0.64 21.79
N PRO A 73 6.91 -1.87 22.17
CA PRO A 73 7.65 -2.10 23.41
C PRO A 73 8.90 -1.21 23.51
N ALA A 74 9.31 -0.81 24.72
CA ALA A 74 10.41 0.16 24.91
C ALA A 74 11.76 -0.30 24.30
N GLY A 75 12.01 -1.61 24.26
CA GLY A 75 13.20 -2.21 23.64
C GLY A 75 13.01 -2.67 22.19
N GLY A 76 11.84 -2.45 21.59
CA GLY A 76 11.45 -3.03 20.32
C GLY A 76 10.79 -4.41 20.46
N TRP A 77 10.11 -4.85 19.40
CA TRP A 77 9.42 -6.13 19.34
C TRP A 77 10.37 -7.30 19.43
N ILE A 78 11.56 -7.20 18.82
CA ILE A 78 12.50 -8.33 18.77
C ILE A 78 13.01 -8.64 20.18
N ALA A 79 13.49 -7.63 20.89
CA ALA A 79 13.99 -7.80 22.25
C ALA A 79 12.88 -8.29 23.20
N ALA A 80 11.69 -7.70 23.10
CA ALA A 80 10.55 -8.07 23.94
C ALA A 80 10.13 -9.54 23.74
N ILE A 81 10.01 -9.99 22.49
CA ILE A 81 9.65 -11.38 22.17
C ILE A 81 10.76 -12.33 22.59
N ARG A 82 12.03 -12.00 22.27
CA ARG A 82 13.20 -12.80 22.69
C ARG A 82 13.21 -13.02 24.20
N GLU A 83 12.99 -11.97 24.97
CA GLU A 83 12.97 -12.03 26.45
C GLU A 83 11.76 -12.81 26.97
N ALA A 84 10.58 -12.63 26.37
CA ALA A 84 9.40 -13.42 26.72
C ALA A 84 9.58 -14.93 26.45
N LEU A 85 10.38 -15.29 25.44
CA LEU A 85 10.77 -16.67 25.15
C LEU A 85 11.92 -17.19 26.04
N GLY A 86 12.45 -16.37 26.95
CA GLY A 86 13.55 -16.75 27.83
C GLY A 86 14.90 -16.88 27.13
N MET A 87 15.08 -16.29 25.93
CA MET A 87 16.30 -16.40 25.14
C MET A 87 17.31 -15.30 25.49
N SER A 88 18.57 -15.68 25.65
CA SER A 88 19.65 -14.70 25.69
C SER A 88 19.90 -14.11 24.29
N VAL A 89 20.59 -12.97 24.23
CA VAL A 89 21.05 -12.40 22.94
C VAL A 89 21.95 -13.38 22.18
N GLN A 90 22.68 -14.24 22.89
CA GLN A 90 23.53 -15.27 22.27
C GLN A 90 22.68 -16.36 21.59
N ASP A 91 21.62 -16.83 22.24
CA ASP A 91 20.73 -17.86 21.69
C ASP A 91 20.01 -17.34 20.44
N PHE A 92 19.54 -16.09 20.49
CA PHE A 92 18.95 -15.44 19.33
C PHE A 92 19.95 -15.27 18.18
N ALA A 93 21.19 -14.88 18.48
CA ALA A 93 22.25 -14.81 17.48
C ALA A 93 22.53 -16.18 16.83
N HIS A 94 22.53 -17.26 17.62
CA HIS A 94 22.66 -18.62 17.10
C HIS A 94 21.51 -19.02 16.17
N ARG A 95 20.26 -18.72 16.54
CA ARG A 95 19.09 -18.98 15.67
C ARG A 95 19.19 -18.22 14.35
N LEU A 96 19.70 -16.98 14.38
CA LEU A 96 19.94 -16.16 13.20
C LEU A 96 21.23 -16.48 12.43
N ARG A 97 22.09 -17.34 12.97
CA ARG A 97 23.44 -17.65 12.45
C ARG A 97 24.31 -16.40 12.25
N ILE A 98 24.27 -15.49 13.21
CA ILE A 98 25.08 -14.25 13.24
C ILE A 98 25.85 -14.14 14.55
N THR A 99 26.73 -13.14 14.65
CA THR A 99 27.45 -12.87 15.89
C THR A 99 26.53 -12.24 16.95
N ARG A 100 26.85 -12.44 18.24
CA ARG A 100 26.17 -11.77 19.36
C ARG A 100 26.12 -10.25 19.21
N ALA A 101 27.23 -9.65 18.76
CA ALA A 101 27.33 -8.21 18.53
C ALA A 101 26.38 -7.75 17.41
N SER A 102 26.27 -8.54 16.33
CA SER A 102 25.31 -8.29 15.25
C SER A 102 23.87 -8.38 15.72
N ALA A 103 23.53 -9.38 16.56
CA ALA A 103 22.19 -9.51 17.13
C ALA A 103 21.83 -8.34 18.07
N ALA A 104 22.75 -7.95 18.95
CA ALA A 104 22.56 -6.76 19.80
C ALA A 104 22.40 -5.47 18.97
N LYS A 105 23.19 -5.31 17.90
CA LYS A 105 23.07 -4.16 16.99
C LYS A 105 21.75 -4.18 16.24
N LEU A 106 21.24 -5.36 15.89
CA LEU A 106 19.95 -5.55 15.23
C LEU A 106 18.83 -5.05 16.14
N GLU A 107 18.75 -5.52 17.38
CA GLU A 107 17.77 -5.04 18.38
C GLU A 107 17.85 -3.52 18.56
N ALA A 108 19.06 -2.98 18.74
CA ALA A 108 19.23 -1.54 18.88
C ALA A 108 18.84 -0.75 17.61
N SER A 109 18.99 -1.33 16.42
CA SER A 109 18.57 -0.70 15.17
C SER A 109 17.06 -0.72 14.96
N GLU A 110 16.37 -1.76 15.45
CA GLU A 110 14.91 -1.83 15.45
C GLU A 110 14.34 -0.76 16.38
N GLN A 111 14.86 -0.68 17.60
CA GLN A 111 14.48 0.36 18.56
C GLN A 111 14.64 1.79 18.01
N ARG A 112 15.69 2.04 17.22
CA ARG A 112 15.93 3.34 16.55
C ARG A 112 15.14 3.53 15.25
N GLY A 113 14.42 2.52 14.76
CA GLY A 113 13.70 2.60 13.49
C GLY A 113 14.60 2.63 12.25
N THR A 114 15.86 2.18 12.36
CA THR A 114 16.84 2.17 11.26
C THR A 114 17.06 0.77 10.67
N VAL A 115 16.35 -0.23 11.18
CA VAL A 115 16.46 -1.62 10.71
C VAL A 115 15.88 -1.76 9.30
N GLN A 116 16.56 -2.55 8.47
CA GLN A 116 16.04 -2.89 7.13
C GLN A 116 14.88 -3.88 7.26
N LEU A 117 13.88 -3.76 6.39
CA LEU A 117 12.69 -4.62 6.43
C LEU A 117 13.05 -6.11 6.27
N ASP A 118 13.98 -6.44 5.37
CA ASP A 118 14.49 -7.81 5.19
C ASP A 118 15.12 -8.37 6.48
N THR A 119 15.92 -7.56 7.17
CA THR A 119 16.54 -7.94 8.45
C THR A 119 15.48 -8.19 9.52
N LEU A 120 14.44 -7.35 9.59
CA LEU A 120 13.33 -7.51 10.51
C LEU A 120 12.53 -8.79 10.19
N GLN A 121 12.33 -9.10 8.92
CA GLN A 121 11.63 -10.32 8.48
C GLN A 121 12.42 -11.58 8.84
N ARG A 122 13.75 -11.57 8.66
CA ARG A 122 14.63 -12.66 9.10
C ARG A 122 14.62 -12.84 10.62
N ALA A 123 14.63 -11.74 11.38
CA ALA A 123 14.52 -11.78 12.83
C ALA A 123 13.19 -12.38 13.29
N ALA A 124 12.07 -11.97 12.66
CA ALA A 124 10.75 -12.51 12.94
C ALA A 124 10.70 -14.02 12.66
N ALA A 125 11.18 -14.47 11.49
CA ALA A 125 11.25 -15.90 11.15
C ALA A 125 12.12 -16.69 12.15
N ALA A 126 13.24 -16.12 12.60
CA ALA A 126 14.08 -16.76 13.61
C ALA A 126 13.45 -16.81 15.00
N LEU A 127 12.41 -16.00 15.28
CA LEU A 127 11.60 -16.03 16.49
C LEU A 127 10.28 -16.79 16.31
N ASP A 128 10.07 -17.44 15.15
CA ASP A 128 8.81 -18.09 14.78
C ASP A 128 7.61 -17.11 14.78
N CYS A 129 7.84 -15.91 14.23
CA CYS A 129 6.89 -14.83 14.14
C CYS A 129 6.73 -14.36 12.69
N ASP A 130 5.53 -13.91 12.34
CA ASP A 130 5.26 -13.23 11.08
C ASP A 130 5.47 -11.72 11.21
N LEU A 131 6.14 -11.12 10.21
CA LEU A 131 6.24 -9.67 10.09
C LEU A 131 5.04 -9.12 9.31
N VAL A 132 4.18 -8.37 9.98
CA VAL A 132 3.06 -7.64 9.35
C VAL A 132 3.46 -6.19 9.11
N TYR A 133 3.56 -5.78 7.84
CA TYR A 133 3.81 -4.39 7.44
C TYR A 133 2.64 -3.82 6.65
N ALA A 134 2.21 -2.61 7.00
CA ALA A 134 1.14 -1.90 6.31
C ALA A 134 1.43 -0.40 6.21
N LEU A 135 1.11 0.18 5.05
CA LEU A 135 1.01 1.62 4.88
C LEU A 135 -0.46 2.02 5.11
N VAL A 136 -0.70 2.79 6.17
CA VAL A 136 -2.04 3.25 6.53
C VAL A 136 -2.15 4.74 6.18
N PRO A 137 -2.96 5.13 5.18
CA PRO A 137 -3.22 6.52 4.86
C PRO A 137 -3.78 7.26 6.08
N ARG A 138 -3.33 8.50 6.33
CA ARG A 138 -3.83 9.31 7.46
C ARG A 138 -5.29 9.72 7.29
N ARG A 139 -5.73 9.86 6.04
CA ARG A 139 -7.09 10.21 5.60
C ARG A 139 -7.44 9.38 4.37
N GLY A 140 -8.70 9.41 3.92
CA GLY A 140 -9.13 8.60 2.78
C GLY A 140 -8.35 8.96 1.51
N LEU A 141 -7.99 7.98 0.70
CA LEU A 141 -7.32 8.19 -0.58
C LEU A 141 -8.21 8.95 -1.57
N GLN A 142 -9.52 8.70 -1.56
CA GLN A 142 -10.44 9.52 -2.37
C GLN A 142 -10.48 10.97 -1.87
N GLU A 143 -10.53 11.17 -0.56
CA GLU A 143 -10.48 12.50 0.06
C GLU A 143 -9.18 13.24 -0.29
N MET A 144 -8.03 12.55 -0.33
CA MET A 144 -6.74 13.12 -0.77
C MET A 144 -6.81 13.61 -2.21
N VAL A 145 -7.46 12.85 -3.10
CA VAL A 145 -7.63 13.20 -4.51
C VAL A 145 -8.57 14.37 -4.67
N ASP A 146 -9.70 14.36 -3.98
CA ASP A 146 -10.69 15.43 -4.03
C ASP A 146 -10.10 16.75 -3.54
N THR A 147 -9.35 16.70 -2.42
CA THR A 147 -8.60 17.85 -1.91
C THR A 147 -7.66 18.39 -2.96
N ARG A 148 -6.87 17.51 -3.59
CA ARG A 148 -5.88 17.89 -4.61
C ARG A 148 -6.52 18.46 -5.87
N ARG A 149 -7.66 17.93 -6.30
CA ARG A 149 -8.44 18.46 -7.43
C ARG A 149 -8.86 19.90 -7.18
N VAL A 150 -9.41 20.16 -5.99
CA VAL A 150 -9.85 21.50 -5.59
C VAL A 150 -8.66 22.46 -5.52
N GLU A 151 -7.54 22.04 -4.92
CA GLU A 151 -6.31 22.85 -4.88
C GLU A 151 -5.87 23.28 -6.29
N ILE A 152 -5.80 22.34 -7.23
CA ILE A 152 -5.38 22.62 -8.61
C ILE A 152 -6.37 23.55 -9.31
N LEU A 153 -7.69 23.31 -9.18
CA LEU A 153 -8.71 24.17 -9.77
C LEU A 153 -8.61 25.60 -9.23
N MET A 154 -8.44 25.76 -7.92
CA MET A 154 -8.26 27.07 -7.30
C MET A 154 -6.99 27.77 -7.81
N SER A 155 -5.88 27.05 -7.96
CA SER A 155 -4.65 27.60 -8.56
C SER A 155 -4.83 27.98 -10.04
N MET A 156 -5.66 27.27 -10.80
CA MET A 156 -6.01 27.65 -12.19
C MET A 156 -6.84 28.94 -12.20
N HIS A 157 -7.88 29.02 -11.36
CA HIS A 157 -8.71 30.22 -11.24
C HIS A 157 -7.90 31.44 -10.80
N GLU A 158 -6.97 31.28 -9.87
CA GLU A 158 -6.10 32.37 -9.44
C GLU A 158 -5.20 32.86 -10.58
N ARG A 159 -4.59 31.94 -11.35
CA ARG A 159 -3.81 32.30 -12.56
C ARG A 159 -4.65 33.07 -13.57
N THR A 160 -5.87 32.61 -13.84
CA THR A 160 -6.81 33.31 -14.73
C THR A 160 -7.23 34.65 -14.15
N ARG A 161 -7.49 34.75 -12.85
CA ARG A 161 -7.79 36.03 -12.17
C ARG A 161 -6.65 37.02 -12.28
N GLN A 162 -5.40 36.60 -12.06
CA GLN A 162 -4.23 37.47 -12.24
C GLN A 162 -4.12 37.98 -13.69
N HIS A 163 -4.46 37.15 -14.67
CA HIS A 163 -4.50 37.55 -16.10
C HIS A 163 -5.72 38.44 -16.44
N MET A 164 -6.86 38.22 -15.79
CA MET A 164 -8.14 38.94 -16.00
C MET A 164 -8.28 40.19 -15.12
N ARG A 165 -7.39 40.41 -14.14
CA ARG A 165 -7.29 41.67 -13.38
C ARG A 165 -6.93 42.86 -14.28
N LEU A 166 -6.58 42.59 -15.54
CA LEU A 166 -6.39 43.58 -16.60
C LEU A 166 -7.70 43.93 -17.35
N GLU A 167 -8.81 43.21 -17.16
CA GLU A 167 -10.07 43.40 -17.91
C GLU A 167 -11.35 43.52 -17.04
N ALA A 168 -11.23 43.53 -15.71
CA ALA A 168 -12.28 43.89 -14.74
C ALA A 168 -13.69 43.30 -15.01
N GLN A 169 -13.86 42.00 -14.76
CA GLN A 169 -15.18 41.41 -14.52
C GLN A 169 -15.05 40.16 -13.62
N GLU A 170 -15.60 40.23 -12.41
CA GLU A 170 -15.74 39.07 -11.51
C GLU A 170 -17.23 38.82 -11.22
N PRO A 171 -17.77 37.63 -11.52
CA PRO A 171 -19.06 37.21 -10.99
C PRO A 171 -18.88 36.62 -9.57
N SER A 172 -19.61 37.14 -8.59
CA SER A 172 -19.67 36.59 -7.22
C SER A 172 -20.71 35.48 -7.11
N VAL A 173 -20.37 34.27 -7.57
CA VAL A 173 -21.17 33.07 -7.31
C VAL A 173 -20.57 32.36 -6.11
N ALA A 174 -21.33 32.27 -5.01
CA ALA A 174 -20.98 31.42 -3.88
C ALA A 174 -21.19 29.96 -4.28
N TYR A 175 -20.11 29.22 -4.52
CA TYR A 175 -20.19 27.79 -4.87
C TYR A 175 -20.37 26.92 -3.63
N THR A 176 -21.24 25.90 -3.71
CA THR A 176 -21.28 24.83 -2.71
C THR A 176 -20.04 23.95 -2.85
N THR A 177 -19.58 23.29 -1.77
CA THR A 177 -18.48 22.30 -1.83
C THR A 177 -18.71 21.22 -2.89
N ARG A 178 -19.96 20.77 -3.06
CA ARG A 178 -20.33 19.79 -4.09
C ARG A 178 -20.14 20.32 -5.51
N ASP A 179 -20.45 21.59 -5.74
CA ASP A 179 -20.32 22.23 -7.05
C ASP A 179 -18.84 22.42 -7.41
N LEU A 180 -18.04 22.86 -6.43
CA LEU A 180 -16.58 22.95 -6.57
C LEU A 180 -15.94 21.62 -6.89
N LEU A 181 -16.35 20.55 -6.20
CA LEU A 181 -15.83 19.21 -6.46
C LEU A 181 -16.20 18.74 -7.86
N ARG A 182 -17.47 18.82 -8.25
CA ARG A 182 -17.91 18.43 -9.60
C ARG A 182 -17.15 19.18 -10.68
N GLU A 183 -16.91 20.49 -10.49
CA GLU A 183 -16.13 21.28 -11.42
C GLU A 183 -14.66 20.82 -11.47
N ALA A 184 -14.06 20.61 -10.30
CA ALA A 184 -12.68 20.13 -10.21
C ALA A 184 -12.53 18.74 -10.83
N GLU A 185 -13.54 17.88 -10.71
CA GLU A 185 -13.52 16.56 -11.35
C GLU A 185 -13.57 16.62 -12.87
N ARG A 186 -14.32 17.57 -13.42
CA ARG A 186 -14.43 17.81 -14.85
C ARG A 186 -13.13 18.37 -15.43
N CYS A 187 -12.51 19.31 -14.71
CA CYS A 187 -11.36 20.08 -15.19
C CYS A 187 -10.02 19.41 -14.91
N VAL A 188 -9.91 18.61 -13.84
CA VAL A 188 -8.65 18.03 -13.37
C VAL A 188 -8.71 16.48 -13.44
N PRO A 189 -8.20 15.87 -14.52
CA PRO A 189 -8.17 14.42 -14.63
C PRO A 189 -7.12 13.81 -13.70
N ASP A 190 -7.32 12.55 -13.31
CA ASP A 190 -6.44 11.82 -12.38
C ASP A 190 -4.94 11.88 -12.73
N ARG A 191 -4.61 11.77 -14.03
CA ARG A 191 -3.24 11.81 -14.54
C ARG A 191 -2.51 13.15 -14.32
N ALA A 192 -3.23 14.21 -14.00
CA ALA A 192 -2.68 15.55 -13.78
C ALA A 192 -2.45 15.89 -12.31
N LEU A 193 -3.04 15.12 -11.37
CA LEU A 193 -3.09 15.46 -9.94
C LEU A 193 -1.72 15.65 -9.28
N TRP A 194 -0.75 14.84 -9.71
CA TRP A 194 0.56 14.72 -9.06
C TRP A 194 1.72 15.10 -9.99
N LYS A 195 1.42 15.73 -11.12
CA LYS A 195 2.47 16.31 -11.96
C LYS A 195 3.03 17.56 -11.28
N PRO A 196 4.33 17.83 -11.39
CA PRO A 196 4.86 19.13 -11.01
C PRO A 196 4.15 20.21 -11.84
N ASP A 197 3.93 21.39 -11.26
CA ASP A 197 3.46 22.54 -12.03
C ASP A 197 4.61 22.92 -12.97
N ASP A 198 4.35 23.08 -14.27
CA ASP A 198 5.39 23.33 -15.29
C ASP A 198 6.08 24.71 -15.13
N THR A 199 5.86 25.41 -14.01
CA THR A 199 6.26 26.79 -13.74
C THR A 199 7.65 26.95 -13.12
N GLU A 200 8.42 25.88 -12.88
CA GLU A 200 9.79 25.96 -12.34
C GLU A 200 10.91 25.66 -13.36
N HIS A 201 10.75 26.08 -14.62
CA HIS A 201 11.88 26.12 -15.57
C HIS A 201 12.11 27.54 -16.08
N GLY A 202 12.77 28.35 -15.24
CA GLY A 202 13.17 29.71 -15.60
C GLY A 202 14.06 30.35 -14.53
N GLY A 203 15.23 29.78 -14.28
CA GLY A 203 16.22 30.37 -13.36
C GLY A 203 17.50 29.56 -13.29
N ARG A 204 18.35 29.70 -14.31
CA ARG A 204 19.80 29.50 -14.19
C ARG A 204 20.44 30.84 -13.90
#